data_AF-A0A925ZEX7-F1
#
_entry.id   AF-A0A925ZEX7-F1
#
_cell.length_a   1.000
_cell.length_b   1.000
_cell.length_c   1.000
_cell.angle_alpha   90.00
_cell.angle_beta   90.00
_cell.angle_gamma   90.00
#
_symmetry.space_group_name_H-M   'P 1'
#
loop_
_entity.id
_entity.type
_entity.pdbx_description
1 polymer ?
#
loop_
_entity_poly.entity_id
_entity_poly.type
_entity_poly.pdbx_seq_one_letter_code
_entity_poly.pdbx_strand_id
1 'polypeptide(L)' 'LFDLVEKVEYTQEVRNNPSQYLKVIKSVPSFASILDGLDNKIIEKMDSEIEEVINNHEGYVNGLFKFSLYITKKIGHIL' A
#
# COMPACT_ATOMS: atom_id res chain seq x y z
N LEU A 1 -29.11 1.40 -11.60
CA LEU A 1 -28.01 1.47 -12.60
C LEU A 1 -27.27 2.80 -12.38
N PHE A 2 -25.96 2.90 -12.65
CA PHE A 2 -25.17 4.12 -12.49
C PHE A 2 -24.56 4.53 -13.83
N ASP A 3 -24.57 5.82 -14.14
CA ASP A 3 -23.83 6.40 -15.26
C ASP A 3 -22.44 6.81 -14.77
N LEU A 4 -21.40 6.45 -15.52
CA LEU A 4 -20.06 6.98 -15.29
C LEU A 4 -20.03 8.44 -15.74
N VAL A 5 -19.74 9.35 -14.81
CA VAL A 5 -19.60 10.78 -15.08
C VAL A 5 -18.17 11.07 -15.51
N GLU A 6 -17.20 10.55 -14.76
CA GLU A 6 -15.80 10.86 -14.98
C GLU A 6 -14.90 9.73 -14.46
N LYS A 7 -13.77 9.53 -15.13
CA LYS A 7 -12.65 8.73 -14.66
C LYS A 7 -11.42 9.61 -14.56
N VAL A 8 -10.85 9.71 -13.37
CA VAL A 8 -9.59 10.42 -13.12
C VAL A 8 -8.50 9.41 -12.85
N GLU A 9 -7.40 9.49 -13.58
CA GLU A 9 -6.20 8.71 -13.32
C GLU A 9 -5.12 9.62 -12.75
N TYR A 10 -4.49 9.19 -11.67
CA TYR A 10 -3.40 9.93 -11.08
C TYR A 10 -2.36 8.98 -10.50
N THR A 11 -1.14 9.48 -10.41
CA THR A 11 -0.01 8.76 -9.82
C THR A 11 0.42 9.46 -8.55
N GLN A 12 0.71 8.68 -7.52
CA GLN A 12 1.29 9.17 -6.27
C GLN A 12 2.63 8.50 -6.06
N GLU A 13 3.63 9.32 -5.74
CA GLU A 13 4.94 8.85 -5.30
C GLU A 13 5.03 9.02 -3.78
N VAL A 14 5.49 7.98 -3.10
CA VAL A 14 5.68 7.99 -1.65
C VAL A 14 7.07 7.47 -1.32
N ARG A 15 7.81 8.28 -0.57
CA ARG A 15 9.12 7.93 -0.04
C ARG A 15 9.00 7.52 1.42
N ASN A 16 9.28 6.25 1.71
CA ASN A 16 9.19 5.68 3.04
C ASN A 16 10.57 5.41 3.62
N ASN A 17 10.78 5.78 4.88
CA ASN A 17 11.86 5.22 5.68
C ASN A 17 11.57 3.72 5.98
N PRO A 18 12.54 2.95 6.49
CA PRO A 18 12.36 1.50 6.70
C PRO A 18 11.14 1.15 7.55
N SER A 19 10.96 1.83 8.70
CA SER A 19 9.83 1.58 9.60
C SER A 19 8.48 1.89 8.95
N GLN A 20 8.40 2.98 8.17
CA GLN A 20 7.20 3.32 7.39
C GLN A 20 6.92 2.28 6.31
N TYR A 21 7.95 1.81 5.60
CA TYR A 21 7.83 0.79 4.58
C TYR A 21 7.27 -0.51 5.15
N LEU A 22 7.83 -0.98 6.28
CA LEU A 22 7.37 -2.20 6.94
C LEU A 22 5.92 -2.09 7.41
N LYS A 23 5.50 -0.94 7.95
CA LYS A 23 4.08 -0.72 8.31
C LYS A 23 3.16 -0.79 7.09
N VAL A 24 3.56 -0.18 5.97
CA VAL A 24 2.76 -0.18 4.74
C VAL A 24 2.64 -1.59 4.17
N ILE A 25 3.75 -2.31 4.00
CA ILE A 25 3.70 -3.65 3.37
C ILE A 25 2.89 -4.64 4.22
N LYS A 26 2.95 -4.52 5.56
CA LYS A 26 2.17 -5.36 6.48
C LYS A 26 0.67 -5.06 6.49
N SER A 27 0.25 -3.90 6.01
CA SER A 27 -1.17 -3.59 5.83
C SER A 27 -1.75 -4.18 4.54
N VAL A 28 -0.91 -4.67 3.62
CA VAL A 28 -1.36 -5.31 2.38
C VAL A 28 -1.93 -6.70 2.73
N PRO A 29 -3.20 -7.00 2.42
CA PRO A 29 -3.85 -8.23 2.85
C PRO A 29 -3.11 -9.51 2.46
N SER A 30 -2.57 -9.57 1.24
CA SER A 30 -1.81 -10.74 0.77
C SER A 30 -0.53 -10.97 1.58
N PHE A 31 0.09 -9.90 2.07
CA PHE A 31 1.28 -10.00 2.91
C PHE A 31 0.90 -10.36 4.34
N ALA A 32 -0.14 -9.71 4.89
CA ALA A 32 -0.67 -10.03 6.22
C ALA A 32 -1.04 -11.51 6.35
N SER A 33 -1.73 -12.08 5.35
CA SER A 33 -2.09 -13.50 5.35
C SER A 33 -0.89 -14.45 5.34
N ILE A 34 0.26 -14.05 4.79
CA ILE A 34 1.50 -14.83 4.87
C ILE A 34 2.06 -14.76 6.28
N LEU A 35 2.06 -13.57 6.89
CA LEU A 35 2.58 -13.36 8.24
C LEU A 35 1.76 -14.09 9.31
N ASP A 36 0.44 -14.19 9.16
CA ASP A 36 -0.45 -14.91 10.09
C ASP A 36 -0.04 -16.38 10.30
N GLY A 37 0.68 -16.98 9.33
CA GLY A 37 1.20 -18.35 9.41
C GLY A 37 2.60 -18.49 10.03
N LEU A 38 3.23 -17.39 10.47
CA LEU A 38 4.61 -17.37 10.95
C LEU A 38 4.71 -17.06 12.45
N ASP A 39 5.76 -17.56 13.09
CA ASP A 39 6.07 -17.20 14.48
C ASP A 39 6.55 -15.75 14.58
N ASN A 40 6.11 -15.05 15.62
CA ASN A 40 6.44 -13.63 15.84
C ASN A 40 7.96 -13.37 15.85
N LYS A 41 8.79 -14.28 16.37
CA LYS A 41 10.26 -14.11 16.37
C LYS A 41 10.84 -14.16 14.97
N ILE A 42 10.24 -14.94 14.08
CA ILE A 42 10.65 -15.00 12.66
C ILE A 42 10.29 -13.68 12.00
N ILE A 43 9.09 -13.17 12.25
CA ILE A 43 8.61 -11.88 11.71
C ILE A 43 9.52 -10.73 12.18
N GLU A 44 9.83 -10.66 13.48
CA GLU A 44 10.71 -9.63 14.05
C GLU A 44 12.14 -9.69 13.49
N LYS A 45 12.67 -10.91 13.28
CA LYS A 45 13.97 -11.10 12.66
C LYS A 45 13.97 -10.61 11.21
N MET A 46 12.96 -10.98 10.43
CA MET A 46 12.81 -10.54 9.03
C MET A 46 12.69 -9.01 8.94
N ASP A 47 11.89 -8.39 9.81
CA ASP A 47 11.78 -6.94 9.88
C ASP A 47 13.15 -6.30 10.14
N SER A 48 13.88 -6.80 11.14
CA SER A 48 15.20 -6.26 11.49
C SER A 48 16.19 -6.37 10.33
N GLU A 49 16.22 -7.51 9.64
CA GLU A 49 17.07 -7.72 8.47
C GLU A 49 16.72 -6.75 7.33
N ILE A 50 15.42 -6.51 7.09
CA ILE A 50 14.97 -5.54 6.07
C ILE A 50 15.37 -4.11 6.46
N GLU A 51 15.15 -3.71 7.71
CA GLU A 51 15.54 -2.38 8.19
C GLU A 51 17.05 -2.17 8.09
N GLU A 52 17.83 -3.17 8.50
CA GLU A 52 19.29 -3.13 8.43
C GLU A 52 19.78 -2.94 6.99
N VAL A 53 19.25 -3.72 6.04
CA VAL A 53 19.63 -3.58 4.62
C VAL A 53 19.36 -2.18 4.09
N ILE A 54 18.20 -1.59 4.39
CA ILE A 54 17.87 -0.24 3.91
C ILE A 54 18.76 0.81 4.60
N ASN A 55 18.92 0.72 5.91
CA ASN A 55 19.72 1.67 6.70
C ASN A 55 21.20 1.65 6.33
N ASN A 56 21.77 0.46 6.06
CA ASN A 56 23.18 0.31 5.66
C ASN A 56 23.51 0.98 4.33
N HIS A 57 22.50 1.37 3.54
CA HIS A 57 22.66 2.09 2.29
C HIS A 57 22.18 3.55 2.39
N GLU A 58 21.98 4.07 3.60
CA GLU A 58 21.35 5.39 3.85
C GLU A 58 20.04 5.54 3.06
N GLY A 59 19.34 4.41 2.91
CA GLY A 59 18.34 4.21 1.89
C GLY A 59 16.93 4.59 2.32
N TYR A 60 16.04 4.55 1.34
CA TYR A 60 14.61 4.67 1.52
C TYR A 60 13.93 3.80 0.46
N VAL A 61 12.68 3.45 0.70
CA VAL A 61 11.89 2.73 -0.30
C VAL A 61 10.95 3.69 -0.98
N ASN A 62 11.05 3.79 -2.30
CA ASN A 62 10.17 4.60 -3.12
C ASN A 62 9.02 3.73 -3.66
N GLY A 63 7.78 4.18 -3.47
CA GLY A 63 6.58 3.53 -3.98
C GLY A 63 5.87 4.42 -4.99
N LEU A 64 5.59 3.88 -6.17
CA LEU A 64 4.80 4.54 -7.21
C LEU A 64 3.43 3.88 -7.31
N PHE A 65 2.39 4.60 -6.89
CA PHE A 65 1.02 4.12 -6.88
C PHE A 65 0.24 4.74 -8.03
N LYS A 66 -0.46 3.92 -8.80
CA LYS A 66 -1.36 4.37 -9.86
C LYS A 66 -2.79 4.17 -9.38
N PHE A 67 -3.56 5.25 -9.38
CA PHE A 67 -4.95 5.25 -8.94
C PHE A 67 -5.88 5.54 -10.11
N SER A 68 -7.06 4.95 -10.05
CA SER A 68 -8.19 5.27 -10.91
C SER A 68 -9.39 5.60 -10.03
N LEU A 69 -9.84 6.85 -10.08
CA LEU A 69 -11.04 7.33 -9.41
C LEU A 69 -12.20 7.35 -10.42
N TYR A 70 -13.27 6.64 -10.10
CA TYR A 70 -14.49 6.59 -10.91
C TYR A 70 -15.59 7.38 -10.22
N ILE A 71 -16.03 8.48 -10.82
CA ILE A 71 -17.15 9.30 -10.34
C ILE A 71 -18.39 8.85 -11.11
N THR A 72 -19.41 8.37 -10.40
CA THR A 72 -20.63 7.84 -11.02
C THR A 72 -21.87 8.54 -10.47
N LYS A 73 -22.90 8.66 -11.30
CA LYS A 73 -24.21 9.22 -10.94
C LYS A 73 -25.25 8.12 -11.01
N LYS A 74 -26.07 8.00 -9.97
CA LYS A 74 -27.19 7.04 -9.97
C LYS A 74 -28.21 7.42 -11.06
N ILE A 75 -28.59 6.45 -11.89
CA ILE A 75 -29.68 6.61 -12.85
C ILE A 75 -31.00 6.59 -12.07
N GLY A 76 -31.72 7.71 -12.11
CA GLY A 76 -33.02 7.88 -11.47
C GLY A 76 -32.95 8.44 -10.04
N HIS A 77 -32.99 9.77 -9.95
CA HIS A 77 -33.77 10.49 -8.95
C HIS A 77 -34.42 11.66 -9.70
N ILE A 78 -35.57 11.38 -10.32
CA ILE A 78 -36.52 12.43 -10.66
C ILE A 78 -37.19 12.76 -9.32
N LEU A 79 -36.98 13.98 -8.83
CA LEU A 79 -37.83 14.55 -7.77
C LEU A 79 -39.18 14.91 -8.39
#